data_AF-A0A7Y1UDV2-F1
#
_entry.id   AF-A0A7Y1UDV2-F1
#
_cell.length_a   1.000
_cell.length_b   1.000
_cell.length_c   1.000
_cell.angle_alpha   90.00
_cell.angle_beta   90.00
_cell.angle_gamma   90.00
#
_symmetry.space_group_name_H-M   'P 1'
#
loop_
_entity.id
_entity.type
_entity.pdbx_description
1 polymer ?
#
loop_
_entity_poly.entity_id
_entity_poly.type
_entity_poly.pdbx_seq_one_letter_code
_entity_poly.pdbx_strand_id
1 'polypeptide(L)'
;MFATRLVSQNSEPLFDSEVEMKDGFGTSHDTISFPLEKRYYDYTYNTKAEQFAYLKKLVHYLQSEGIEVVLTECPLPYFVNDHNHQQFLKDLEPVIEELNVPFYNYAYHSGLNEITMFYDDNHLNHAGVKIYNNRLISDLKNDGLIEQQND
;
A
#
# COMPACT_ATOMS: atom_id res chain seq x y z
N MET A 1 -10.40 3.71 -9.79
CA MET A 1 -11.72 3.03 -9.74
C MET A 1 -12.34 3.15 -8.34
N PHE A 2 -12.50 4.38 -7.79
CA PHE A 2 -12.64 4.56 -6.33
C PHE A 2 -14.08 4.68 -5.80
N ALA A 3 -15.01 5.29 -6.55
CA ALA A 3 -16.41 5.40 -6.10
C ALA A 3 -17.20 4.09 -6.25
N THR A 4 -16.68 3.12 -7.01
CA THR A 4 -17.40 1.92 -7.46
C THR A 4 -17.66 0.86 -6.38
N ARG A 5 -17.15 1.06 -5.16
CA ARG A 5 -17.47 0.24 -3.97
C ARG A 5 -18.40 0.97 -2.98
N LEU A 6 -18.66 2.28 -3.16
CA LEU A 6 -19.32 3.12 -2.15
C LEU A 6 -20.83 2.93 -2.03
N VAL A 7 -21.49 2.41 -3.07
CA VAL A 7 -22.96 2.19 -3.11
C VAL A 7 -23.33 0.80 -3.61
N SER A 8 -22.32 -0.07 -3.76
CA SER A 8 -22.41 -1.31 -4.52
C SER A 8 -21.70 -2.46 -3.79
N GLN A 9 -22.35 -3.61 -3.54
CA GLN A 9 -23.72 -3.94 -3.96
C GLN A 9 -24.39 -5.07 -3.14
N ASN A 10 -24.11 -5.16 -1.83
CA ASN A 10 -24.73 -6.11 -0.89
C ASN A 10 -24.78 -7.57 -1.40
N SER A 11 -23.76 -7.97 -2.17
CA SER A 11 -23.68 -9.25 -2.88
C SER A 11 -22.29 -9.85 -2.66
N GLU A 12 -22.25 -11.13 -2.29
CA GLU A 12 -21.03 -11.88 -2.00
C GLU A 12 -20.10 -12.05 -3.23
N PRO A 13 -18.77 -11.98 -3.07
CA PRO A 13 -17.83 -12.76 -3.86
C PRO A 13 -17.72 -14.18 -3.25
N LEU A 14 -18.59 -15.09 -3.67
CA LEU A 14 -18.67 -16.49 -3.19
C LEU A 14 -17.52 -17.42 -3.64
N PHE A 15 -16.50 -16.91 -4.32
CA PHE A 15 -15.56 -17.72 -5.11
C PHE A 15 -14.12 -17.68 -4.58
N ASP A 16 -13.58 -18.87 -4.34
CA ASP A 16 -12.14 -19.12 -4.27
C ASP A 16 -11.48 -19.01 -5.66
N SER A 17 -10.17 -18.77 -5.67
CA SER A 17 -9.37 -18.48 -6.86
C SER A 17 -8.13 -19.39 -6.94
N GLU A 18 -8.01 -20.14 -8.04
CA GLU A 18 -6.76 -20.83 -8.43
C GLU A 18 -6.00 -20.12 -9.58
N VAL A 19 -6.56 -19.04 -10.16
CA VAL A 19 -5.97 -18.30 -11.30
C VAL A 19 -6.26 -16.80 -11.18
N GLU A 20 -5.54 -16.01 -11.99
CA GLU A 20 -5.16 -14.64 -11.68
C GLU A 20 -5.98 -13.54 -12.42
N MET A 21 -6.27 -12.43 -11.72
CA MET A 21 -7.34 -11.45 -12.03
C MET A 21 -6.97 -10.12 -12.72
N LYS A 22 -7.91 -9.63 -13.55
CA LYS A 22 -8.04 -8.23 -13.99
C LYS A 22 -9.51 -7.78 -13.98
N ASP A 23 -9.90 -6.61 -13.50
CA ASP A 23 -9.15 -5.58 -12.77
C ASP A 23 -9.48 -5.65 -11.25
N GLY A 24 -8.48 -5.88 -10.41
CA GLY A 24 -8.61 -6.24 -8.99
C GLY A 24 -7.89 -7.56 -8.70
N PHE A 25 -6.56 -7.50 -8.53
CA PHE A 25 -5.68 -8.19 -9.50
C PHE A 25 -4.90 -9.43 -9.05
N GLY A 26 -4.52 -10.23 -10.05
CA GLY A 26 -3.34 -11.10 -10.14
C GLY A 26 -3.01 -11.33 -11.63
N THR A 27 -1.82 -11.77 -12.04
CA THR A 27 -1.56 -12.14 -13.46
C THR A 27 -0.56 -13.27 -13.64
N SER A 28 -1.02 -14.41 -14.15
CA SER A 28 -0.19 -15.60 -14.37
C SER A 28 0.59 -15.49 -15.67
N HIS A 29 1.92 -15.50 -15.57
CA HIS A 29 2.87 -15.54 -16.67
C HIS A 29 2.53 -14.61 -17.86
N ASP A 30 2.37 -13.30 -17.60
CA ASP A 30 2.70 -12.20 -18.53
C ASP A 30 2.28 -10.84 -17.91
N THR A 31 3.08 -10.33 -16.97
CA THR A 31 2.83 -9.03 -16.31
C THR A 31 3.60 -7.89 -16.99
N ILE A 32 2.83 -6.96 -17.57
CA ILE A 32 3.21 -5.69 -18.25
C ILE A 32 4.10 -5.82 -19.50
N SER A 33 3.45 -5.66 -20.66
CA SER A 33 4.07 -5.11 -21.87
C SER A 33 4.27 -3.59 -21.75
N PHE A 34 5.51 -3.13 -21.93
CA PHE A 34 5.97 -1.73 -21.83
C PHE A 34 5.32 -0.77 -22.87
N PRO A 35 5.35 0.59 -22.68
CA PRO A 35 6.39 1.34 -21.95
C PRO A 35 5.91 2.23 -20.79
N LEU A 36 6.42 1.95 -19.58
CA LEU A 36 6.14 2.72 -18.37
C LEU A 36 7.03 3.96 -18.17
N GLU A 37 8.22 3.98 -18.77
CA GLU A 37 9.29 4.93 -18.45
C GLU A 37 8.85 6.41 -18.47
N LYS A 38 8.00 6.81 -19.43
CA LYS A 38 7.66 8.24 -19.60
C LYS A 38 6.77 8.84 -18.51
N ARG A 39 5.99 8.07 -17.75
CA ARG A 39 5.04 8.67 -16.79
C ARG A 39 5.69 9.21 -15.51
N TYR A 40 6.80 8.63 -15.09
CA TYR A 40 7.40 8.88 -13.78
C TYR A 40 8.49 9.96 -13.78
N TYR A 41 9.08 10.27 -14.95
CA TYR A 41 10.04 11.37 -15.08
C TYR A 41 9.37 12.75 -15.05
N ASP A 42 8.17 12.88 -15.62
CA ASP A 42 7.46 14.18 -15.72
C ASP A 42 6.55 14.46 -14.51
N TYR A 43 6.31 13.48 -13.63
CA TYR A 43 5.52 13.70 -12.41
C TYR A 43 6.33 14.43 -11.34
N THR A 44 5.79 15.54 -10.83
CA THR A 44 6.31 16.23 -9.65
C THR A 44 5.34 16.02 -8.49
N TYR A 45 5.84 15.49 -7.37
CA TYR A 45 5.05 15.42 -6.14
C TYR A 45 4.69 16.83 -5.67
N ASN A 46 3.43 17.03 -5.29
CA ASN A 46 2.92 18.29 -4.77
C ASN A 46 2.17 18.01 -3.47
N THR A 47 2.57 18.67 -2.39
CA THR A 47 1.96 18.59 -1.07
C THR A 47 0.47 18.91 -1.14
N LYS A 48 -0.39 17.94 -0.82
CA LYS A 48 -1.84 18.14 -0.74
C LYS A 48 -2.26 18.17 0.73
N ALA A 49 -2.11 19.34 1.36
CA ALA A 49 -2.42 19.54 2.78
C ALA A 49 -3.84 19.06 3.18
N GLU A 50 -4.82 19.15 2.26
CA GLU A 50 -6.17 18.63 2.48
C GLU A 50 -6.21 17.10 2.65
N GLN A 51 -5.36 16.35 1.94
CA GLN A 51 -5.26 14.90 2.07
C GLN A 51 -4.71 14.49 3.44
N PHE A 52 -3.69 15.19 3.94
CA PHE A 52 -3.20 14.99 5.31
C PHE A 52 -4.24 15.40 6.36
N ALA A 53 -5.02 16.45 6.12
CA ALA A 53 -6.13 16.83 7.00
C ALA A 53 -7.23 15.75 7.05
N TYR A 54 -7.54 15.06 5.95
CA TYR A 54 -8.47 13.91 5.96
C TYR A 54 -7.86 12.66 6.58
N LEU A 55 -6.58 12.37 6.35
CA LEU A 55 -5.87 11.27 7.01
C LEU A 55 -5.96 11.45 8.54
N LYS A 56 -5.66 12.64 9.05
CA LYS A 56 -5.76 12.91 10.49
C LYS A 56 -7.18 12.76 11.04
N LYS A 57 -8.18 13.28 10.33
CA LYS A 57 -9.61 13.08 10.69
C LYS A 57 -9.99 11.59 10.76
N LEU A 58 -9.53 10.78 9.80
CA LEU A 58 -9.80 9.35 9.77
C LEU A 58 -9.13 8.62 10.94
N VAL A 59 -7.84 8.87 11.18
CA VAL A 59 -7.10 8.19 12.26
C VAL A 59 -7.67 8.57 13.64
N HIS A 60 -7.94 9.86 13.89
CA HIS A 60 -8.59 10.27 15.14
C HIS A 60 -9.99 9.70 15.32
N TYR A 61 -10.76 9.55 14.23
CA TYR A 61 -12.07 8.88 14.29
C TYR A 61 -11.92 7.41 14.72
N LEU A 62 -11.04 6.65 14.06
CA LEU A 62 -10.75 5.25 14.41
C LEU A 62 -10.26 5.11 15.86
N GLN A 63 -9.32 5.97 16.29
CA GLN A 63 -8.85 6.03 17.68
C GLN A 63 -10.00 6.33 18.67
N SER A 64 -10.95 7.21 18.31
CA SER A 64 -12.10 7.55 19.16
C SER A 64 -13.13 6.41 19.29
N GLU A 65 -13.19 5.52 18.31
CA GLU A 65 -13.97 4.27 18.34
C GLU A 65 -13.21 3.12 19.05
N GLY A 66 -12.02 3.38 19.59
CA GLY A 66 -11.18 2.38 20.27
C GLY A 66 -10.47 1.40 19.31
N ILE A 67 -10.35 1.76 18.03
CA ILE A 67 -9.66 0.95 17.02
C ILE A 67 -8.18 1.33 17.00
N GLU A 68 -7.30 0.35 17.21
CA GLU A 68 -5.86 0.53 17.05
C GLU A 68 -5.51 0.71 15.56
N VAL A 69 -4.67 1.70 15.27
CA VAL A 69 -4.31 2.09 13.90
C VAL A 69 -2.81 1.93 13.69
N VAL A 70 -2.45 1.19 12.65
CA VAL A 70 -1.11 1.14 12.08
C VAL A 70 -1.17 1.74 10.68
N LEU A 71 -0.21 2.58 10.33
CA LEU A 71 -0.06 3.10 8.98
C LEU A 71 1.04 2.31 8.24
N THR A 72 0.85 2.09 6.94
CA THR A 72 1.87 1.45 6.10
C THR A 72 1.88 2.06 4.72
N GLU A 73 3.07 2.24 4.17
CA GLU A 73 3.27 2.57 2.77
C GLU A 73 3.59 1.30 1.98
N CYS A 74 2.83 1.07 0.91
CA CYS A 74 3.02 -0.08 0.03
C CYS A 74 4.34 0.01 -0.75
N PRO A 75 4.91 -1.13 -1.18
CA PRO A 75 6.08 -1.15 -2.04
C PRO A 75 5.88 -0.40 -3.36
N LEU A 76 6.96 0.18 -3.88
CA LEU A 76 7.04 0.84 -5.18
C LEU A 76 8.04 0.08 -6.08
N PRO A 77 7.83 0.01 -7.40
CA PRO A 77 8.82 -0.52 -8.31
C PRO A 77 10.13 0.27 -8.25
N TYR A 78 11.29 -0.38 -8.42
CA TYR A 78 12.60 0.26 -8.35
C TYR A 78 12.80 1.46 -9.30
N PHE A 79 12.00 1.57 -10.37
CA PHE A 79 12.08 2.65 -11.35
C PHE A 79 11.30 3.91 -10.96
N VAL A 80 10.54 3.89 -9.86
CA VAL A 80 9.80 5.06 -9.37
C VAL A 80 10.79 6.08 -8.79
N ASN A 81 10.54 7.36 -9.06
CA ASN A 81 11.43 8.46 -8.72
C ASN A 81 11.51 8.70 -7.21
N ASP A 82 12.60 8.25 -6.59
CA ASP A 82 12.93 8.44 -5.18
C ASP A 82 12.83 9.90 -4.70
N HIS A 83 13.21 10.90 -5.52
CA HIS A 83 13.18 12.30 -5.08
C HIS A 83 11.77 12.78 -4.68
N ASN A 84 10.75 12.38 -5.44
CA ASN A 84 9.35 12.68 -5.14
C ASN A 84 8.89 11.98 -3.84
N HIS A 85 9.36 10.76 -3.63
CA HIS A 85 9.05 9.96 -2.44
C HIS A 85 9.70 10.54 -1.19
N GLN A 86 10.97 10.93 -1.24
CA GLN A 86 11.67 11.61 -0.15
C GLN A 86 11.00 12.94 0.24
N GLN A 87 10.38 13.66 -0.70
CA GLN A 87 9.60 14.86 -0.36
C GLN A 87 8.24 14.51 0.26
N PHE A 88 7.56 13.47 -0.22
CA PHE A 88 6.34 12.96 0.41
C PHE A 88 6.58 12.53 1.85
N LEU A 89 7.68 11.84 2.15
CA LEU A 89 8.04 11.43 3.50
C LEU A 89 8.28 12.61 4.44
N LYS A 90 9.00 13.65 4.00
CA LYS A 90 9.21 14.87 4.81
C LYS A 90 7.91 15.59 5.15
N ASP A 91 6.92 15.54 4.27
CA ASP A 91 5.62 16.14 4.50
C ASP A 91 4.72 15.25 5.39
N LEU A 92 4.92 13.92 5.35
CA LEU A 92 4.19 12.92 6.12
C LEU A 92 4.73 12.74 7.55
N GLU A 93 6.05 12.82 7.76
CA GLU A 93 6.73 12.64 9.05
C GLU A 93 6.06 13.41 10.22
N PRO A 94 5.84 14.74 10.16
CA PRO A 94 5.16 15.47 11.22
C PRO A 94 3.69 15.06 11.41
N VAL A 95 3.05 14.47 10.40
CA VAL A 95 1.68 13.94 10.50
C VAL A 95 1.68 12.61 11.25
N ILE A 96 2.69 11.75 11.08
CA ILE A 96 2.86 10.51 11.85
C ILE A 96 3.17 10.84 13.31
N GLU A 97 4.06 11.81 13.57
CA GLU A 97 4.37 12.29 14.92
C GLU A 97 3.13 12.84 15.64
N GLU A 98 2.31 13.67 14.96
CA GLU A 98 1.06 14.22 15.51
C GLU A 98 0.03 13.14 15.82
N LEU A 99 -0.03 12.07 15.00
CA LEU A 99 -0.98 10.97 15.17
C LEU A 99 -0.55 9.94 16.22
N ASN A 100 0.75 9.86 16.53
CA ASN A 100 1.35 8.88 17.44
C ASN A 100 0.90 7.44 17.13
N VAL A 101 1.02 7.04 15.86
CA VAL A 101 0.72 5.69 15.36
C VAL A 101 1.97 5.04 14.76
N PRO A 102 2.13 3.71 14.87
CA PRO A 102 3.21 3.00 14.17
C PRO A 102 3.11 3.20 12.65
N PHE A 103 4.25 3.42 11.99
CA PHE A 103 4.34 3.59 10.54
C PHE A 103 5.41 2.69 9.93
N TYR A 104 5.00 1.84 8.98
CA TYR A 104 5.89 0.91 8.26
C TYR A 104 6.02 1.31 6.80
N ASN A 105 7.22 1.74 6.40
CA ASN A 105 7.53 2.07 5.02
C ASN A 105 8.15 0.88 4.28
N TYR A 106 7.48 0.39 3.24
CA TYR A 106 8.00 -0.67 2.36
C TYR A 106 8.33 -0.20 0.94
N ALA A 107 8.18 1.09 0.61
CA ALA A 107 8.31 1.66 -0.73
C ALA A 107 9.55 1.17 -1.48
N TYR A 108 10.73 1.24 -0.86
CA TYR A 108 11.99 0.75 -1.43
C TYR A 108 12.62 -0.37 -0.60
N HIS A 109 11.81 -1.17 0.11
CA HIS A 109 12.32 -2.29 0.87
C HIS A 109 12.86 -3.38 -0.08
N SER A 110 14.10 -3.82 0.16
CA SER A 110 14.75 -4.88 -0.63
C SER A 110 13.88 -6.14 -0.69
N GLY A 111 13.71 -6.70 -1.89
CA GLY A 111 12.85 -7.87 -2.13
C GLY A 111 11.34 -7.58 -2.17
N LEU A 112 10.92 -6.32 -2.21
CA LEU A 112 9.54 -5.89 -2.43
C LEU A 112 9.36 -4.93 -3.63
N ASN A 113 10.47 -4.49 -4.25
CA ASN A 113 10.52 -3.47 -5.31
C ASN A 113 10.84 -4.02 -6.72
N GLU A 114 10.89 -5.35 -6.88
CA GLU A 114 11.15 -6.02 -8.16
C GLU A 114 9.94 -5.94 -9.10
N ILE A 115 10.15 -5.63 -10.39
CA ILE A 115 9.04 -5.43 -11.36
C ILE A 115 8.10 -6.64 -11.44
N THR A 116 8.63 -7.85 -11.30
CA THR A 116 7.87 -9.11 -11.32
C THR A 116 6.87 -9.25 -10.16
N MET A 117 6.93 -8.38 -9.15
CA MET A 117 6.00 -8.32 -8.02
C MET A 117 4.83 -7.37 -8.25
N PHE A 118 4.89 -6.55 -9.31
CA PHE A 118 3.87 -5.56 -9.63
C PHE A 118 2.93 -6.08 -10.72
N TYR A 119 1.70 -5.58 -10.65
CA TYR A 119 0.65 -5.81 -11.62
C TYR A 119 0.66 -4.70 -12.69
N ASP A 120 0.79 -3.45 -12.26
CA ASP A 120 0.91 -2.25 -13.09
C ASP A 120 2.09 -1.39 -12.58
N ASP A 121 2.01 -0.07 -12.76
CA ASP A 121 3.08 0.86 -12.41
C ASP A 121 3.15 1.24 -10.91
N ASN A 122 2.17 0.85 -10.08
CA ASN A 122 2.24 1.08 -8.63
C ASN A 122 1.45 0.08 -7.74
N HIS A 123 0.77 -0.92 -8.29
CA HIS A 123 0.03 -1.94 -7.53
C HIS A 123 0.71 -3.30 -7.62
N LEU A 124 0.77 -4.03 -6.50
CA LEU A 124 1.31 -5.40 -6.44
C LEU A 124 0.40 -6.39 -7.19
N ASN A 125 1.01 -7.43 -7.78
CA ASN A 125 0.30 -8.62 -8.26
C ASN A 125 0.15 -9.65 -7.12
N HIS A 126 -0.49 -10.79 -7.40
CA HIS A 126 -0.80 -11.79 -6.37
C HIS A 126 0.46 -12.32 -5.64
N ALA A 127 1.55 -12.57 -6.37
CA ALA A 127 2.82 -12.98 -5.78
C ALA A 127 3.45 -11.86 -4.93
N GLY A 128 3.40 -10.61 -5.42
CA GLY A 128 3.84 -9.44 -4.67
C GLY A 128 3.09 -9.25 -3.36
N VAL A 129 1.74 -9.32 -3.39
CA VAL A 129 0.88 -9.23 -2.20
C VAL A 129 1.21 -10.31 -1.17
N LYS A 130 1.46 -11.55 -1.61
CA LYS A 130 1.83 -12.65 -0.69
C LYS A 130 3.14 -12.35 0.05
N ILE A 131 4.16 -11.83 -0.64
CA ILE A 131 5.46 -11.52 -0.04
C ILE A 131 5.35 -10.29 0.88
N TYR A 132 4.63 -9.24 0.46
CA TYR A 132 4.33 -8.07 1.26
C TYR A 132 3.57 -8.41 2.56
N ASN A 133 2.48 -9.17 2.47
CA ASN A 133 1.67 -9.56 3.63
C ASN A 133 2.49 -10.39 4.63
N ASN A 134 3.27 -11.38 4.15
CA ASN A 134 4.14 -12.16 5.02
C ASN A 134 5.13 -11.27 5.78
N ARG A 135 5.68 -10.24 5.13
CA ARG A 135 6.61 -9.32 5.77
C ARG A 135 5.91 -8.41 6.79
N LEU A 136 4.80 -7.76 6.40
CA LEU A 136 4.02 -6.91 7.30
C LEU A 136 3.57 -7.68 8.54
N ILE A 137 3.01 -8.89 8.38
CA ILE A 137 2.60 -9.74 9.51
C ILE A 137 3.79 -10.10 10.41
N SER A 138 4.98 -10.35 9.84
CA SER A 138 6.18 -10.60 10.63
C SER A 138 6.64 -9.39 11.44
N ASP A 139 6.63 -8.19 10.83
CA ASP A 139 7.05 -6.97 11.52
C ASP A 139 6.05 -6.60 12.64
N LEU A 140 4.74 -6.68 12.37
CA LEU A 140 3.68 -6.49 13.37
C LEU A 140 3.79 -7.48 14.55
N LYS A 141 4.16 -8.75 14.30
CA LYS A 141 4.40 -9.76 15.35
C LYS A 141 5.67 -9.48 16.16
N ASN A 142 6.72 -8.96 15.52
CA ASN A 142 7.99 -8.64 16.18
C ASN A 142 7.84 -7.43 17.11
N ASP A 143 7.05 -6.44 16.71
CA ASP A 143 6.78 -5.23 17.50
C ASP A 143 5.63 -5.42 18.53
N GLY A 144 5.06 -6.63 18.60
CA GLY A 144 4.03 -7.00 19.58
C GLY A 144 2.64 -6.41 19.31
N LEU A 145 2.40 -5.89 18.10
CA LEU A 145 1.12 -5.28 17.68
C LEU A 145 0.05 -6.32 17.32
N ILE A 146 0.46 -7.56 16.99
CA ILE A 146 -0.46 -8.69 16.80
C ILE A 146 0.13 -9.97 17.43
N GLU A 147 -0.73 -10.89 17.85
CA GLU A 147 -0.32 -12.12 18.51
C GLU A 147 0.51 -13.04 17.61
N GLN A 148 1.51 -13.71 18.20
CA GLN A 148 2.12 -14.88 17.60
C GLN A 148 1.15 -16.07 17.74
N GLN A 149 0.48 -16.41 16.65
CA GLN A 149 -0.16 -17.72 16.53
C GLN A 149 0.90 -18.81 16.73
N ASN A 150 0.70 -19.64 17.75
CA ASN A 150 1.44 -20.88 17.94
C ASN A 150 0.76 -21.96 17.10
N ASP A 151 1.45 -22.44 16.07
CA ASP A 151 1.05 -23.59 15.24
C ASP A 151 1.27 -24.92 16.00
#